data_AF-A0A139DJL7-F1
#
_entry.id   AF-A0A139DJL7-F1
#
_cell.length_a   1.000
_cell.length_b   1.000
_cell.length_c   1.000
_cell.angle_alpha   90.00
_cell.angle_beta   90.00
_cell.angle_gamma   90.00
#
_symmetry.space_group_name_H-M   'P 1'
#
loop_
_entity.id
_entity.type
_entity.pdbx_description
1 polymer ?
#
loop_
_entity_poly.entity_id
_entity_poly.type
_entity_poly.pdbx_seq_one_letter_code
_entity_poly.pdbx_strand_id
1 'polypeptide(L)'
;MREQGYICCYCERRLTEGDSHIEHFQPQSDPTVDPLDYGNLLCSCQNQIRKGEPRHCGNLKGDWFDPELLISPLDANCEPRFGFEGDGWIKPADNNDRAACETITRLGLDLPKLNELRAGAIEPFLDDSLSHD
;
A
#
# COMPACT_ATOMS: atom_id res chain seq x y z
N MET A 1 11.08 -7.56 6.56
CA MET A 1 9.91 -8.44 6.30
C MET A 1 9.24 -8.97 7.57
N ARG A 2 9.98 -9.65 8.46
CA ARG A 2 9.38 -10.24 9.69
C ARG A 2 8.69 -9.19 10.58
N GLU A 3 9.30 -8.03 10.77
CA GLU A 3 8.73 -6.94 11.58
C GLU A 3 7.44 -6.36 10.98
N GLN A 4 7.35 -6.31 9.64
CA GLN A 4 6.13 -5.96 8.91
C GLN A 4 5.16 -7.14 8.74
N GLY A 5 5.37 -8.26 9.44
CA GLY A 5 4.47 -9.41 9.34
C GLY A 5 4.39 -10.06 7.96
N TYR A 6 5.34 -9.81 7.04
CA TYR A 6 5.35 -10.29 5.65
C TYR A 6 4.22 -9.72 4.75
N ILE A 7 3.81 -8.47 4.97
CA ILE A 7 2.95 -7.72 4.04
C ILE A 7 3.69 -6.56 3.38
N CYS A 8 3.23 -6.18 2.18
CA CYS A 8 3.64 -4.94 1.52
C CYS A 8 3.21 -3.74 2.36
N CYS A 9 4.11 -2.77 2.57
CA CYS A 9 3.82 -1.58 3.37
C CYS A 9 2.68 -0.71 2.83
N TYR A 10 2.36 -0.80 1.53
CA TYR A 10 1.36 0.07 0.90
C TYR A 10 0.07 -0.65 0.52
N CYS A 11 0.16 -1.79 -0.19
CA CYS A 11 -1.03 -2.51 -0.65
C CYS A 11 -1.42 -3.70 0.24
N GLU A 12 -0.65 -3.96 1.30
CA GLU A 12 -0.92 -4.96 2.34
C GLU A 12 -1.02 -6.42 1.86
N ARG A 13 -0.82 -6.70 0.57
CA ARG A 13 -0.75 -8.08 0.07
C ARG A 13 0.43 -8.82 0.69
N ARG A 14 0.25 -10.14 0.86
CA ARG A 14 1.32 -11.05 1.31
C ARG A 14 2.55 -10.94 0.40
N LEU A 15 3.72 -10.89 1.03
CA LEU A 15 5.02 -10.94 0.36
C LEU A 15 5.67 -12.31 0.54
N THR A 16 6.43 -12.72 -0.49
CA THR A 16 7.39 -13.81 -0.43
C THR A 16 8.80 -13.25 -0.57
N GLU A 17 9.84 -14.01 -0.20
CA GLU A 17 11.24 -13.54 -0.20
C GLU A 17 11.70 -13.00 -1.57
N GLY A 18 11.21 -13.55 -2.68
CA GLY A 18 11.59 -13.11 -4.03
C GLY A 18 10.84 -11.88 -4.56
N ASP A 19 9.80 -11.44 -3.85
CA ASP A 19 8.84 -10.44 -4.31
C ASP A 19 8.92 -9.11 -3.54
N SER A 20 9.65 -9.08 -2.43
CA SER A 20 9.87 -7.87 -1.64
C SER A 20 11.12 -7.10 -2.06
N HIS A 21 11.05 -5.77 -2.02
CA HIS A 21 12.20 -4.88 -2.10
C HIS A 21 12.19 -3.87 -0.94
N ILE A 22 13.34 -3.25 -0.69
CA ILE A 22 13.45 -2.13 0.26
C ILE A 22 12.89 -0.89 -0.41
N GLU A 23 11.89 -0.30 0.20
CA GLU A 23 11.29 0.98 -0.16
C GLU A 23 11.79 2.06 0.79
N HIS A 24 12.20 3.19 0.23
CA HIS A 24 12.46 4.40 1.00
C HIS A 24 11.19 5.26 1.02
N PHE A 25 10.65 5.53 2.22
CA PHE A 25 9.43 6.33 2.34
C PHE A 25 9.64 7.74 1.77
N GLN A 26 10.65 8.47 2.28
CA GLN A 26 11.26 9.62 1.62
C GLN A 26 12.38 9.14 0.69
N PRO A 27 12.40 9.54 -0.59
CA PRO A 27 13.30 8.96 -1.60
C PRO A 27 14.76 9.23 -1.29
N GLN A 28 15.60 8.21 -1.51
CA GLN A 28 17.05 8.31 -1.35
C GLN A 28 17.73 9.27 -2.36
N SER A 29 17.02 9.73 -3.39
CA SER A 29 17.52 10.74 -4.31
C SER A 29 17.49 12.16 -3.71
N ASP A 30 16.77 12.36 -2.59
CA ASP A 30 16.83 13.58 -1.80
C ASP A 30 18.15 13.63 -1.00
N PRO A 31 19.03 14.63 -1.22
CA PRO A 31 20.32 14.70 -0.55
C PRO A 31 20.23 14.99 0.96
N THR A 32 19.05 15.32 1.48
CA THR A 32 18.80 15.56 2.90
C THR A 32 18.44 14.28 3.67
N VAL A 33 18.18 13.18 2.95
CA VAL A 33 17.80 11.88 3.53
C VAL A 33 19.04 11.06 3.82
N ASP A 34 19.12 10.49 5.02
CA ASP A 34 20.05 9.40 5.30
C ASP A 34 19.48 8.10 4.68
N PRO A 35 20.11 7.52 3.64
CA PRO A 35 19.59 6.32 2.98
C PRO A 35 19.63 5.08 3.89
N LEU A 36 20.31 5.15 5.04
CA LEU A 36 20.42 4.08 6.04
C LEU A 36 19.52 4.30 7.26
N ASP A 37 18.74 5.39 7.31
CA ASP A 37 17.77 5.61 8.39
C ASP A 37 16.72 4.50 8.37
N TYR A 38 16.75 3.65 9.39
CA TYR A 38 15.82 2.52 9.53
C TYR A 38 14.36 2.98 9.56
N GLY A 39 14.07 4.15 10.13
CA GLY A 39 12.71 4.71 10.16
C GLY A 39 12.18 5.07 8.78
N ASN A 40 13.06 5.13 7.77
CA ASN A 40 12.72 5.42 6.38
C ASN A 40 12.69 4.15 5.50
N LEU A 41 13.01 2.97 6.03
CA LEU A 41 13.08 1.72 5.27
C LEU A 41 11.85 0.83 5.50
N LEU A 42 11.15 0.53 4.40
CA LEU A 42 9.95 -0.31 4.39
C LEU A 42 10.13 -1.49 3.43
N CYS A 43 9.33 -2.55 3.61
CA CYS A 43 9.22 -3.67 2.67
C CYS A 43 8.04 -3.44 1.73
N SER A 44 8.33 -3.22 0.45
CA SER A 44 7.36 -3.04 -0.62
C SER A 44 7.39 -4.22 -1.59
N CYS A 45 6.32 -4.40 -2.36
CA CYS A 45 6.14 -5.54 -3.26
C CYS A 45 6.66 -5.29 -4.68
N GLN A 46 6.59 -6.27 -5.60
CA GLN A 46 7.03 -6.11 -7.00
C GLN A 46 8.56 -5.97 -7.16
N ASN A 47 9.35 -6.73 -6.39
CA ASN A 47 10.78 -6.85 -6.66
C ASN A 47 11.09 -7.40 -8.07
N GLN A 48 10.18 -8.24 -8.58
CA GLN A 48 10.23 -8.74 -9.96
C GLN A 48 8.92 -8.39 -10.67
N ILE A 49 8.99 -7.53 -11.68
CA ILE A 49 7.83 -7.10 -12.46
C ILE A 49 7.84 -7.83 -13.80
N ARG A 50 6.77 -8.56 -14.12
CA ARG A 50 6.64 -9.22 -15.42
C ARG A 50 6.38 -8.19 -16.52
N LYS A 51 6.82 -8.49 -17.74
CA LYS A 51 6.54 -7.61 -18.90
C LYS A 51 5.02 -7.44 -19.05
N GLY A 52 4.56 -6.18 -19.05
CA GLY A 52 3.15 -5.81 -19.17
C GLY A 52 2.38 -5.79 -17.85
N GLU A 53 3.01 -6.14 -16.72
CA GLU A 53 2.38 -6.00 -15.41
C GLU A 53 2.37 -4.53 -14.97
N PRO A 54 1.22 -3.97 -14.58
CA PRO A 54 1.14 -2.61 -14.06
C PRO A 54 1.97 -2.44 -12.78
N ARG A 55 2.70 -1.32 -12.69
CA ARG A 55 3.42 -0.94 -11.47
C ARG A 55 2.44 -0.41 -10.42
N HIS A 56 2.73 -0.68 -9.16
CA HIS A 56 2.08 -0.11 -7.98
C HIS A 56 3.09 -0.02 -6.83
N CYS A 57 2.65 0.52 -5.69
CA CYS A 57 3.45 0.65 -4.48
C CYS A 57 4.74 1.45 -4.75
N GLY A 58 5.85 1.07 -4.10
CA GLY A 58 7.15 1.74 -4.24
C GLY A 58 7.62 1.89 -5.70
N ASN A 59 7.36 0.90 -6.55
CA ASN A 59 7.76 0.95 -7.96
C ASN A 59 6.98 1.97 -8.80
N LEU A 60 5.71 2.26 -8.44
CA LEU A 60 4.94 3.31 -9.11
C LEU A 60 5.21 4.68 -8.49
N LYS A 61 5.35 4.74 -7.16
CA LYS A 61 5.76 5.93 -6.41
C LYS A 61 7.04 6.53 -6.97
N GLY A 62 8.07 5.68 -7.16
CA GLY A 62 9.41 6.12 -7.51
C GLY A 62 9.92 7.17 -6.53
N ASP A 63 10.40 8.28 -7.07
CA ASP A 63 10.96 9.40 -6.29
C ASP A 63 9.90 10.41 -5.83
N TRP A 64 8.61 10.16 -6.07
CA TRP A 64 7.57 11.08 -5.61
C TRP A 64 7.44 11.02 -4.07
N PHE A 65 7.53 12.20 -3.45
CA PHE A 65 7.29 12.41 -2.04
C PHE A 65 6.75 13.81 -1.82
N ASP A 66 5.66 13.89 -1.08
CA ASP A 66 5.07 15.15 -0.62
C ASP A 66 4.59 14.90 0.82
N PRO A 67 5.18 15.55 1.84
CA PRO A 67 4.86 15.29 3.24
C PRO A 67 3.42 15.65 3.61
N GLU A 68 2.71 16.45 2.79
CA GLU A 68 1.31 16.79 3.02
C GLU A 68 0.34 15.86 2.27
N LEU A 69 0.81 15.17 1.21
CA LEU A 69 -0.05 14.38 0.32
C LEU A 69 0.25 12.88 0.30
N LEU A 70 1.40 12.44 0.80
CA LEU A 70 1.71 11.03 0.97
C LEU A 70 1.45 10.60 2.42
N ILE A 71 0.44 9.76 2.61
CA ILE A 71 0.15 9.17 3.91
C ILE A 71 1.20 8.10 4.22
N SER A 72 1.85 8.24 5.38
CA SER A 72 2.83 7.26 5.83
C SER A 72 2.15 6.01 6.36
N PRO A 73 2.54 4.79 5.93
CA PRO A 73 2.08 3.57 6.57
C PRO A 73 2.62 3.38 7.99
N LEU A 74 3.54 4.24 8.44
CA LEU A 74 4.04 4.30 9.81
C LEU A 74 3.23 5.25 10.70
N ASP A 75 2.33 6.05 10.13
CA ASP A 75 1.43 6.91 10.90
C ASP A 75 0.35 6.06 11.58
N ALA A 76 0.19 6.21 12.89
CA ALA A 76 -0.84 5.54 13.67
C ALA A 76 -2.27 5.88 13.19
N ASN A 77 -2.44 7.01 12.49
CA ASN A 77 -3.70 7.43 11.90
C ASN A 77 -3.81 7.05 10.41
N CYS A 78 -2.93 6.21 9.85
CA CYS A 78 -2.99 5.82 8.44
C CYS A 78 -4.26 5.03 8.10
N GLU A 79 -4.55 3.95 8.83
CA GLU A 79 -5.67 3.04 8.59
C GLU A 79 -7.03 3.74 8.43
N PRO A 80 -7.47 4.63 9.35
CA PRO A 80 -8.79 5.27 9.25
C PRO A 80 -8.93 6.25 8.07
N ARG A 81 -7.87 6.50 7.30
CA ARG A 81 -7.89 7.39 6.12
C ARG A 81 -8.40 6.69 4.87
N PHE A 82 -8.46 5.36 4.88
CA PHE A 82 -8.84 4.55 3.74
C PHE A 82 -10.08 3.70 4.06
N GLY A 83 -10.94 3.53 3.06
CA GLY A 83 -12.08 2.64 3.10
C GLY A 83 -11.95 1.54 2.05
N PHE A 84 -12.47 0.36 2.36
CA PHE A 84 -12.52 -0.80 1.48
C PHE A 84 -13.95 -1.24 1.25
N GLU A 85 -14.31 -1.48 -0.01
CA GLU A 85 -15.63 -1.98 -0.39
C GLU A 85 -15.61 -3.51 -0.52
N GLY A 86 -16.80 -4.13 -0.54
CA GLY A 86 -16.95 -5.59 -0.63
C GLY A 86 -16.38 -6.19 -1.93
N ASP A 87 -16.30 -5.40 -3.00
CA ASP A 87 -15.66 -5.75 -4.27
C ASP A 87 -14.15 -5.43 -4.30
N GLY A 88 -13.57 -5.10 -3.14
CA GLY A 88 -12.15 -4.88 -2.95
C GLY A 88 -11.64 -3.51 -3.39
N TRP A 89 -12.50 -2.60 -3.85
CA TRP A 89 -12.11 -1.23 -4.17
C TRP A 89 -11.59 -0.52 -2.93
N ILE A 90 -10.53 0.27 -3.12
CA ILE A 90 -9.99 1.17 -2.10
C ILE A 90 -10.37 2.60 -2.44
N LYS A 91 -10.81 3.34 -1.43
CA LYS A 91 -11.17 4.76 -1.55
C LYS A 91 -10.68 5.53 -0.33
N PRO A 92 -10.56 6.87 -0.38
CA PRO A 92 -10.41 7.63 0.85
C PRO A 92 -11.65 7.43 1.75
N ALA A 93 -11.45 7.41 3.06
CA ALA A 93 -12.54 7.35 4.02
C ALA A 93 -13.39 8.65 4.02
N ASP A 94 -12.77 9.79 3.73
CA ASP A 94 -13.41 11.08 3.46
C ASP A 94 -12.99 11.57 2.07
N ASN A 95 -13.92 11.82 1.16
CA ASN A 95 -13.60 12.29 -0.20
C ASN A 95 -12.91 13.68 -0.24
N ASN A 96 -12.97 14.46 0.84
CA ASN A 96 -12.23 15.74 0.96
C ASN A 96 -10.79 15.54 1.42
N ASP A 97 -10.42 14.32 1.77
CA ASP A 97 -9.07 13.95 2.12
C ASP A 97 -8.18 13.89 0.86
N ARG A 98 -7.53 15.01 0.58
CA ARG A 98 -6.61 15.13 -0.55
C ARG A 98 -5.41 14.20 -0.45
N ALA A 99 -4.91 13.92 0.75
CA ALA A 99 -3.74 13.07 0.93
C ALA A 99 -4.06 11.60 0.66
N ALA A 100 -5.22 11.11 1.11
CA ALA A 100 -5.64 9.75 0.81
C ALA A 100 -5.91 9.56 -0.69
N CYS A 101 -6.59 10.52 -1.32
CA CYS A 101 -6.81 10.54 -2.77
C CYS A 101 -5.48 10.46 -3.55
N GLU A 102 -4.52 11.33 -3.21
CA GLU A 102 -3.23 11.38 -3.90
C GLU A 102 -2.40 10.11 -3.63
N THR A 103 -2.41 9.61 -2.38
CA THR A 103 -1.73 8.38 -1.99
C THR A 103 -2.25 7.18 -2.79
N ILE A 104 -3.57 6.98 -2.88
CA ILE A 104 -4.18 5.91 -3.69
C ILE A 104 -3.73 6.01 -5.15
N THR A 105 -3.76 7.22 -5.70
CA THR A 105 -3.43 7.50 -7.11
C THR A 105 -1.95 7.23 -7.40
N ARG A 106 -1.04 7.80 -6.60
CA ARG A 106 0.41 7.72 -6.81
C ARG A 106 1.00 6.35 -6.51
N LEU A 107 0.39 5.63 -5.58
CA LEU A 107 0.78 4.25 -5.28
C LEU A 107 0.02 3.23 -6.14
N GLY A 108 -1.01 3.64 -6.90
CA GLY A 108 -1.81 2.76 -7.74
C GLY A 108 -2.55 1.70 -6.91
N LEU A 109 -3.10 2.09 -5.76
CA LEU A 109 -3.72 1.14 -4.83
C LEU A 109 -5.06 0.61 -5.33
N ASP A 110 -5.72 1.32 -6.25
CA ASP A 110 -7.01 0.97 -6.87
C ASP A 110 -6.85 0.25 -8.23
N LEU A 111 -5.71 -0.42 -8.43
CA LEU A 111 -5.54 -1.25 -9.63
C LEU A 111 -6.46 -2.47 -9.59
N PRO A 112 -7.00 -2.92 -10.74
CA PRO A 112 -7.91 -4.08 -10.80
C PRO A 112 -7.36 -5.32 -10.10
N LYS A 113 -6.07 -5.63 -10.30
CA LYS A 113 -5.40 -6.75 -9.64
C LYS A 113 -5.41 -6.63 -8.10
N LEU A 114 -5.21 -5.43 -7.55
CA LEU A 114 -5.24 -5.23 -6.11
C LEU A 114 -6.67 -5.31 -5.57
N ASN A 115 -7.64 -4.80 -6.31
CA ASN A 115 -9.04 -4.89 -5.94
C ASN A 115 -9.50 -6.35 -5.91
N GLU A 116 -9.14 -7.17 -6.92
CA GLU A 116 -9.40 -8.61 -6.93
C GLU A 116 -8.79 -9.33 -5.70
N LEU A 117 -7.55 -8.98 -5.33
CA LEU A 117 -6.89 -9.55 -4.14
C LEU A 117 -7.61 -9.17 -2.84
N ARG A 118 -8.07 -7.93 -2.71
CA ARG A 118 -8.84 -7.49 -1.54
C ARG A 118 -10.22 -8.13 -1.51
N ALA A 119 -10.91 -8.20 -2.66
CA ALA A 119 -12.21 -8.85 -2.77
C ALA A 119 -12.14 -10.30 -2.29
N GLY A 120 -11.15 -11.09 -2.74
CA GLY A 120 -10.97 -12.46 -2.27
C GLY A 120 -10.60 -12.59 -0.78
N ALA A 121 -10.00 -11.56 -0.18
CA ALA A 121 -9.72 -11.52 1.25
C ALA A 121 -10.96 -11.13 2.08
N ILE A 122 -11.85 -10.32 1.52
CA ILE A 122 -13.07 -9.82 2.16
C ILE A 122 -14.23 -10.82 1.99
N GLU A 123 -14.31 -11.52 0.86
CA GLU A 123 -15.40 -12.44 0.49
C GLU A 123 -15.83 -13.41 1.62
N PRO A 124 -14.92 -14.08 2.36
CA PRO A 124 -15.32 -14.98 3.45
C PRO A 124 -16.09 -14.31 4.59
N PHE A 125 -16.02 -12.99 4.71
CA PHE A 125 -16.66 -12.21 5.77
C PHE A 125 -17.97 -11.55 5.31
N LEU A 126 -18.36 -11.69 4.05
CA LEU A 126 -19.59 -11.14 3.48
C LEU A 126 -20.76 -12.15 3.50
N ASP A 127 -20.53 -13.39 3.94
CA ASP A 127 -21.58 -14.41 4.01
C ASP A 127 -22.48 -14.20 5.25
N ASP A 128 -23.71 -13.74 5.01
CA ASP A 128 -24.74 -13.54 6.03
C ASP A 128 -25.06 -14.81 6.83
N SER A 129 -24.75 -16.01 6.30
CA SER A 129 -24.96 -17.28 7.01
C SER A 129 -23.99 -17.52 8.18
N LEU A 130 -22.92 -16.72 8.29
CA LEU A 130 -21.97 -16.73 9.41
C LEU A 130 -22.39 -15.81 10.57
N SER A 131 -23.54 -15.13 10.46
CA SER A 131 -24.06 -14.20 11.49
C SER A 131 -24.97 -14.86 12.55
N HIS A 132 -25.04 -16.19 12.59
CA HIS A 132 -25.84 -16.94 13.56
C HIS A 132 -24.98 -17.62 14.62
N ASP A 133 -24.72 -16.89 15.71
CA ASP A 133 -24.49 -17.43 17.05
C ASP A 133 -25.59 -16.92 18.01
#